data_AF-A0A6A0GZ78-F1
#
_entry.id   AF-A0A6A0GZ78-F1
#
_cell.length_a   1.000
_cell.length_b   1.000
_cell.length_c   1.000
_cell.angle_alpha   90.00
_cell.angle_beta   90.00
_cell.angle_gamma   90.00
#
_symmetry.space_group_name_H-M   'P 1'
#
loop_
_entity.id
_entity.type
_entity.pdbx_description
1 polymer ?
#
loop_
_entity_poly.entity_id
_entity_poly.type
_entity_poly.pdbx_seq_one_letter_code
_entity_poly.pdbx_strand_id
1 'polypeptide(L)'
;MEADRTVLGHFCGTRTPRPQLSGEGMDVMEVVFISDASVAMNGFRAEWQIIDVIAAGCGGTFWKPAGNFTSPNYPSAYPPNRDCEWHIRTAPGTRVQITVHGYDIEAPTHTDECVFDSLKVRQALIN
;
A
#
# COMPACT_ATOMS: atom_id res chain seq x y z
N MET A 1 22.43 -16.05 -14.88
CA MET A 1 22.61 -15.42 -13.56
C MET A 1 21.30 -15.62 -12.84
N GLU A 2 21.25 -16.51 -11.86
CA GLU A 2 20.01 -16.93 -11.21
C GLU A 2 19.48 -15.73 -10.42
N ALA A 3 18.25 -15.29 -10.72
CA ALA A 3 17.62 -14.23 -9.97
C ALA A 3 17.48 -14.70 -8.52
N ASP A 4 18.10 -13.97 -7.60
CA ASP A 4 17.99 -14.24 -6.17
C ASP A 4 16.50 -14.24 -5.78
N ARG A 5 15.98 -15.42 -5.40
CA ARG A 5 14.60 -15.59 -4.94
C ARG A 5 14.50 -14.95 -3.56
N THR A 6 14.32 -13.63 -3.53
CA THR A 6 14.17 -12.87 -2.30
C THR A 6 12.95 -13.38 -1.52
N VAL A 7 13.19 -13.95 -0.34
CA VAL A 7 12.12 -14.41 0.54
C VAL A 7 11.48 -13.21 1.23
N LEU A 8 10.23 -12.90 0.88
CA LEU A 8 9.47 -11.79 1.46
C LEU A 8 9.08 -12.04 2.93
N GLY A 9 8.92 -13.31 3.32
CA GLY A 9 8.72 -13.68 4.72
C GLY A 9 8.57 -15.17 4.97
N HIS A 10 8.79 -15.57 6.22
CA HIS A 10 8.57 -16.92 6.74
C HIS A 10 7.77 -16.81 8.04
N PHE A 11 6.58 -17.41 8.07
CA PHE A 11 5.58 -17.19 9.13
C PHE A 11 5.16 -18.50 9.80
N CYS A 12 4.97 -18.45 11.12
CA CYS A 12 4.46 -19.56 11.93
C CYS A 12 3.68 -19.04 13.16
N GLY A 13 2.95 -19.93 13.82
CA GLY A 13 2.14 -19.62 15.01
C GLY A 13 0.76 -19.04 14.69
N THR A 14 0.17 -18.34 15.66
CA THR A 14 -1.22 -17.84 15.58
C THR A 14 -1.34 -16.37 15.19
N ARG A 15 -0.21 -15.66 15.01
CA ARG A 15 -0.23 -14.25 14.63
C ARG A 15 -0.34 -14.12 13.12
N THR A 16 -1.41 -13.51 12.65
CA THR A 16 -1.60 -13.20 11.23
C THR A 16 -0.45 -12.33 10.71
N PRO A 17 0.23 -12.76 9.62
CA PRO A 17 1.26 -11.96 8.98
C PRO A 17 0.72 -10.63 8.45
N ARG A 18 1.60 -9.63 8.33
CA ARG A 18 1.27 -8.45 7.53
C ARG A 18 1.20 -8.87 6.05
N PRO A 19 0.38 -8.22 5.22
CA PRO A 19 0.36 -8.51 3.79
C PRO A 19 1.70 -8.26 3.12
N GLN A 20 1.99 -9.08 2.12
CA GLN A 20 3.23 -9.08 1.37
C GLN A 20 2.96 -8.45 -0.01
N LEU A 21 3.93 -7.69 -0.52
CA LEU A 21 3.89 -7.10 -1.85
C LEU A 21 5.02 -7.72 -2.68
N SER A 22 4.76 -7.99 -3.95
CA SER A 22 5.82 -8.37 -4.88
C SER A 22 6.83 -7.23 -5.00
N GLY A 23 8.07 -7.57 -5.34
CA GLY A 23 9.10 -6.57 -5.64
C GLY A 23 8.72 -5.72 -6.86
N GLU A 24 9.33 -4.54 -6.98
CA GLU A 24 9.16 -3.71 -8.17
C GLU A 24 9.56 -4.48 -9.43
N GLY A 25 8.70 -4.45 -10.45
CA GLY A 25 8.90 -5.19 -11.70
C GLY A 25 8.66 -6.70 -11.62
N MET A 26 8.23 -7.23 -10.46
CA MET A 26 7.88 -8.65 -10.30
C MET A 26 6.38 -8.85 -10.49
N ASP A 27 6.02 -9.65 -11.50
CA ASP A 27 4.66 -10.04 -11.85
C ASP A 27 4.26 -11.43 -11.30
N VAL A 28 5.19 -12.12 -10.64
CA VAL A 28 4.97 -13.45 -10.05
C VAL A 28 5.33 -13.45 -8.57
N MET A 29 4.46 -14.06 -7.75
CA MET A 29 4.72 -14.34 -6.34
C MET A 29 4.44 -15.83 -6.05
N GLU A 30 5.42 -16.51 -5.45
CA GLU A 30 5.32 -17.92 -5.04
C GLU A 30 4.93 -18.01 -3.56
N VAL A 31 3.95 -18.87 -3.24
CA VAL A 31 3.51 -19.12 -1.86
C VAL A 31 3.63 -20.62 -1.57
N VAL A 32 4.45 -20.98 -0.58
CA VAL A 32 4.73 -22.38 -0.21
C VAL A 32 4.31 -22.64 1.23
N PHE A 33 3.49 -23.67 1.44
CA PHE A 33 3.13 -24.19 2.76
C PHE A 33 3.77 -25.56 2.99
N ILE A 34 4.33 -25.77 4.19
CA ILE A 34 4.99 -27.02 4.58
C ILE A 34 4.47 -27.42 5.96
N SER A 35 4.06 -28.69 6.11
CA SER A 35 3.73 -29.32 7.39
C SER A 35 4.64 -30.51 7.65
N ASP A 36 4.83 -30.88 8.91
CA ASP A 36 5.57 -32.08 9.30
C ASP A 36 4.63 -33.26 9.62
N ALA A 37 5.17 -34.37 10.13
CA ALA A 37 4.41 -35.59 10.46
C ALA A 37 3.68 -35.52 11.82
N SER A 38 3.60 -34.34 12.44
CA SER A 38 3.14 -34.14 13.82
C SER A 38 1.83 -33.33 13.89
N VAL A 39 1.61 -32.63 15.01
CA VAL A 39 0.39 -31.88 15.37
C VAL A 39 -0.09 -30.96 14.24
N ALA A 40 -1.37 -31.08 13.89
CA ALA A 40 -2.06 -30.19 12.95
C ALA A 40 -2.92 -29.14 13.67
N MET A 41 -3.04 -27.96 13.05
CA MET A 41 -3.84 -26.83 13.52
C MET A 41 -4.85 -26.41 12.42
N ASN A 42 -5.65 -25.36 12.68
CA ASN A 42 -6.73 -24.93 11.79
C ASN A 42 -6.31 -24.37 10.40
N GLY A 43 -5.00 -24.23 10.12
CA GLY A 43 -4.50 -23.77 8.81
C GLY A 43 -4.60 -22.25 8.60
N PHE A 44 -4.70 -21.82 7.33
CA PHE A 44 -4.77 -20.41 6.93
C PHE A 44 -5.72 -20.20 5.75
N ARG A 45 -6.24 -18.98 5.62
CA ARG A 45 -6.95 -18.48 4.43
C ARG A 45 -6.16 -17.29 3.89
N ALA A 46 -5.86 -17.30 2.60
CA ALA A 46 -5.16 -16.22 1.93
C ALA A 46 -6.02 -15.70 0.76
N GLU A 47 -5.88 -14.40 0.49
CA GLU A 47 -6.49 -13.71 -0.63
C GLU A 47 -5.38 -12.91 -1.32
N TRP A 48 -5.47 -12.76 -2.65
CA TRP A 48 -4.56 -11.92 -3.41
C TRP A 48 -5.36 -10.88 -4.20
N GLN A 49 -4.72 -9.75 -4.46
CA GLN A 49 -5.26 -8.69 -5.31
C GLN A 49 -4.14 -8.21 -6.23
N ILE A 50 -4.46 -8.04 -7.51
CA ILE A 50 -3.57 -7.36 -8.45
C ILE A 50 -3.63 -5.87 -8.11
N ILE A 51 -2.48 -5.29 -7.76
CA ILE A 51 -2.35 -3.86 -7.49
C ILE A 51 -1.74 -3.25 -8.73
N ASP A 52 -2.49 -2.41 -9.43
CA ASP A 52 -1.99 -1.64 -10.56
C ASP A 52 -0.94 -0.64 -10.06
N VAL A 53 0.34 -1.01 -10.18
CA VAL A 53 1.47 -0.09 -9.95
C VAL A 53 1.65 0.87 -11.15
N ILE A 54 0.75 0.76 -12.14
CA ILE A 54 0.77 1.46 -13.43
C ILE A 54 0.11 2.84 -13.29
N ALA A 55 0.67 3.66 -12.41
CA ALA A 55 0.54 5.12 -12.48
C ALA A 55 1.88 5.70 -12.07
N ALA A 56 2.85 5.67 -13.00
CA ALA A 56 4.14 6.37 -12.96
C ALA A 56 4.43 7.17 -11.66
N GLY A 57 4.78 6.47 -10.57
CA GLY A 57 5.27 7.08 -9.34
C GLY A 57 4.26 7.61 -8.30
N CYS A 58 2.97 7.25 -8.31
CA CYS A 58 2.08 7.54 -7.17
C CYS A 58 0.97 6.52 -6.91
N GLY A 59 0.51 6.50 -5.66
CA GLY A 59 -0.55 5.61 -5.16
C GLY A 59 -0.03 4.30 -4.54
N GLY A 60 -0.97 3.40 -4.24
CA GLY A 60 -0.70 2.05 -3.73
C GLY A 60 -1.29 1.76 -2.35
N THR A 61 -1.15 0.52 -1.89
CA THR A 61 -1.62 0.10 -0.57
C THR A 61 -0.46 -0.15 0.40
N PHE A 62 -0.49 0.51 1.56
CA PHE A 62 0.50 0.35 2.62
C PHE A 62 -0.06 -0.47 3.79
N TRP A 63 0.73 -1.45 4.23
CA TRP A 63 0.41 -2.36 5.35
C TRP A 63 1.36 -2.23 6.54
N LYS A 64 2.21 -1.20 6.50
CA LYS A 64 3.26 -0.91 7.47
C LYS A 64 2.68 -0.05 8.61
N PRO A 65 3.23 -0.14 9.85
CA PRO A 65 2.75 0.67 10.97
C PRO A 65 3.10 2.16 10.85
N ALA A 66 4.09 2.50 10.00
CA ALA A 66 4.49 3.86 9.68
C ALA A 66 5.15 3.88 8.29
N GLY A 67 5.20 5.06 7.68
CA GLY A 67 5.81 5.31 6.38
C GLY A 67 5.54 6.73 5.92
N ASN A 68 5.96 7.04 4.70
CA ASN A 68 5.63 8.29 4.03
C ASN A 68 5.27 8.01 2.56
N PHE A 69 4.62 8.98 1.93
CA PHE A 69 4.37 9.03 0.50
C PHE A 69 4.36 10.49 0.07
N THR A 70 4.59 10.75 -1.21
CA THR A 70 4.63 12.08 -1.80
C THR A 70 3.87 12.09 -3.12
N SER A 71 3.56 13.29 -3.63
CA SER A 71 3.17 13.44 -5.03
C SER A 71 4.31 12.95 -5.95
N PRO A 72 4.00 12.56 -7.20
CA PRO A 72 5.04 12.28 -8.18
C PRO A 72 5.98 13.49 -8.33
N ASN A 73 7.27 13.22 -8.50
CA ASN A 73 8.35 14.20 -8.65
C ASN A 73 8.66 15.09 -7.44
N TYR A 74 7.96 14.96 -6.31
CA TYR A 74 8.25 15.74 -5.10
C TYR A 74 9.75 15.65 -4.75
N PRO A 75 10.44 16.79 -4.49
CA PRO A 75 9.89 18.12 -4.21
C PRO A 75 9.67 19.03 -5.43
N SER A 76 9.80 18.51 -6.66
CA SER A 76 9.48 19.25 -7.89
C SER A 76 7.98 19.21 -8.18
N ALA A 77 7.54 20.00 -9.17
CA ALA A 77 6.15 20.06 -9.60
C ALA A 77 5.61 18.68 -10.01
N TYR A 78 4.40 18.39 -9.56
CA TYR A 78 3.67 17.19 -9.97
C TYR A 78 3.23 17.31 -11.44
N PRO A 79 3.13 16.19 -12.18
CA PRO A 79 2.58 16.20 -13.53
C PRO A 79 1.09 16.56 -13.52
N PRO A 80 0.56 17.27 -14.54
CA PRO A 80 -0.87 17.50 -14.66
C PRO A 80 -1.63 16.20 -14.95
N ASN A 81 -2.95 16.21 -14.70
CA ASN A 81 -3.88 15.10 -14.94
C ASN A 81 -3.43 13.79 -14.26
N ARG A 82 -3.26 13.82 -12.94
CA ARG A 82 -2.85 12.67 -12.13
C ARG A 82 -3.89 12.32 -11.07
N ASP A 83 -4.38 11.09 -11.15
CA ASP A 83 -5.26 10.50 -10.15
C ASP A 83 -4.48 9.48 -9.31
N CYS A 84 -4.04 9.91 -8.12
CA CYS A 84 -3.27 9.07 -7.21
C CYS A 84 -4.15 8.63 -6.02
N GLU A 85 -4.17 7.35 -5.71
CA GLU A 85 -4.84 6.83 -4.50
C GLU A 85 -3.87 6.06 -3.59
N TRP A 86 -3.73 6.51 -2.34
CA TRP A 86 -2.98 5.80 -1.30
C TRP A 86 -3.93 5.20 -0.27
N HIS A 87 -3.82 3.90 -0.06
CA HIS A 87 -4.64 3.14 0.88
C HIS A 87 -3.77 2.67 2.05
N ILE A 88 -3.98 3.24 3.24
CA ILE A 88 -3.21 2.86 4.44
C ILE A 88 -4.05 1.91 5.30
N ARG A 89 -3.58 0.65 5.41
CA ARG A 89 -4.25 -0.39 6.19
C ARG A 89 -3.42 -0.74 7.42
N THR A 90 -4.09 -0.75 8.58
CA THR A 90 -3.50 -1.09 9.87
C THR A 90 -4.27 -2.23 10.54
N ALA A 91 -3.72 -2.81 11.60
CA ALA A 91 -4.34 -3.92 12.32
C ALA A 91 -5.64 -3.48 13.03
N PRO A 92 -6.61 -4.39 13.25
CA PRO A 92 -7.80 -4.10 14.03
C PRO A 92 -7.47 -3.51 15.41
N GLY A 93 -8.28 -2.54 15.87
CA GLY A 93 -8.08 -1.86 17.14
C GLY A 93 -7.02 -0.76 17.14
N THR A 94 -6.42 -0.44 15.98
CA THR A 94 -5.47 0.67 15.82
C THR A 94 -6.06 1.80 14.95
N ARG A 95 -5.41 2.97 14.94
CA ARG A 95 -5.83 4.13 14.15
C ARG A 95 -4.65 4.66 13.32
N VAL A 96 -4.97 5.25 12.18
CA VAL A 96 -3.99 5.93 11.31
C VAL A 96 -4.07 7.43 11.57
N GLN A 97 -2.93 8.07 11.78
CA GLN A 97 -2.79 9.53 11.81
C GLN A 97 -1.97 9.97 10.61
N ILE A 98 -2.45 10.97 9.87
CA ILE A 98 -1.75 11.60 8.75
C ILE A 98 -1.28 12.98 9.17
N THR A 99 0.00 13.26 8.95
CA THR A 99 0.59 14.61 9.12
C THR A 99 1.14 15.06 7.78
N VAL A 100 0.75 16.24 7.32
CA VAL A 100 1.25 16.84 6.07
C VAL A 100 2.32 17.86 6.41
N HIS A 101 3.54 17.64 5.93
CA HIS A 101 4.71 18.48 6.24
C HIS A 101 5.06 19.50 5.15
N GLY A 102 4.49 19.36 3.95
CA GLY A 102 4.64 20.30 2.84
C GLY A 102 3.44 20.18 1.91
N TYR A 103 2.91 21.32 1.46
CA TYR A 103 1.67 21.39 0.70
C TYR A 103 1.72 22.60 -0.23
N ASP A 104 1.68 22.34 -1.53
CA ASP A 104 1.64 23.34 -2.60
C ASP A 104 0.91 22.70 -3.78
N ILE A 105 -0.40 22.98 -3.91
CA ILE A 105 -1.27 22.49 -4.99
C ILE A 105 -2.13 23.65 -5.50
N GLU A 106 -2.65 23.53 -6.73
CA GLU A 106 -3.45 24.59 -7.36
C GLU A 106 -4.66 25.01 -6.50
N ALA A 107 -4.74 26.31 -6.19
CA ALA A 107 -5.80 26.89 -5.37
C ALA A 107 -7.08 27.13 -6.18
N PRO A 108 -8.27 27.06 -5.57
CA PRO A 108 -9.51 27.42 -6.25
C PRO A 108 -9.57 28.93 -6.51
N THR A 109 -10.32 29.35 -7.53
CA THR A 109 -10.36 30.76 -7.95
C THR A 109 -11.46 31.59 -7.29
N HIS A 110 -12.66 31.02 -7.10
CA HIS A 110 -13.85 31.79 -6.67
C HIS A 110 -14.74 31.06 -5.64
N THR A 111 -14.42 29.80 -5.33
CA THR A 111 -15.18 28.96 -4.40
C THR A 111 -14.23 28.38 -3.36
N ASP A 112 -14.75 27.97 -2.20
CA ASP A 112 -13.98 27.16 -1.25
C ASP A 112 -13.86 25.69 -1.70
N GLU A 113 -14.40 25.36 -2.89
CA GLU A 113 -14.34 24.02 -3.47
C GLU A 113 -13.05 23.87 -4.29
N CYS A 114 -12.23 22.88 -3.94
CA CYS A 114 -11.03 22.52 -4.70
C CYS A 114 -11.41 21.84 -6.04
N VAL A 115 -11.76 22.64 -7.04
CA VAL A 115 -12.22 22.20 -8.37
C VAL A 115 -11.10 21.89 -9.36
N PHE A 116 -9.88 22.41 -9.13
CA PHE A 116 -8.70 22.12 -9.94
C PHE A 116 -7.97 20.91 -9.37
N ASP A 117 -7.09 21.14 -8.39
CA ASP A 117 -6.33 20.09 -7.72
C ASP A 117 -6.80 19.92 -6.27
N SER A 118 -6.75 18.68 -5.75
CA SER A 118 -7.17 18.42 -4.37
C SER A 118 -6.45 17.22 -3.75
N LEU A 119 -6.13 17.33 -2.45
CA LEU A 119 -5.75 16.20 -1.61
C LEU A 119 -6.91 15.86 -0.67
N LYS A 120 -7.62 14.76 -0.95
CA LYS A 120 -8.78 14.33 -0.15
C LYS A 120 -8.39 13.20 0.79
N VAL A 121 -8.60 13.39 2.09
CA VAL A 121 -8.43 12.35 3.12
C VAL A 121 -9.81 11.87 3.55
N ARG A 122 -10.11 10.59 3.31
CA ARG A 122 -11.40 9.98 3.63
C ARG A 122 -11.23 8.74 4.49
N GLN A 123 -12.19 8.46 5.36
CA GLN A 123 -12.34 7.12 5.93
C GLN A 123 -12.71 6.16 4.81
N ALA A 124 -12.04 5.02 4.74
CA ALA A 124 -12.38 3.94 3.83
C ALA A 124 -12.96 2.77 4.65
N LEU A 125 -14.15 2.32 4.30
CA LEU A 125 -14.68 1.04 4.77
C LEU A 125 -14.06 -0.05 3.90
N ILE A 126 -13.45 -1.04 4.54
CA ILE A 126 -13.00 -2.24 3.83
C ILE A 126 -14.24 -3.14 3.73
N ASN A 127 -14.78 -3.29 2.52
CA ASN A 127 -15.73 -4.35 2.21
C ASN A 127 -14.98 -5.67 1.99
#